data_AF-A0A523Y901-F1
#
_entry.id   AF-A0A523Y901-F1
#
_cell.length_a   1.000
_cell.length_b   1.000
_cell.length_c   1.000
_cell.angle_alpha   90.00
_cell.angle_beta   90.00
_cell.angle_gamma   90.00
#
_symmetry.space_group_name_H-M   'P 1'
#
loop_
_entity.id
_entity.type
_entity.pdbx_description
1 polymer ?
#
loop_
_entity_poly.entity_id
_entity_poly.type
_entity_poly.pdbx_seq_one_letter_code
_entity_poly.pdbx_strand_id
1 'polypeptide(L)'
;MSENLIGYIDDQGNIIDTQSAGENCTATPIEYDNSDNALEIIRHSTAHLMAQAITELYPNSQFFVGPVVDEGFYYDFRVDEKIGEEDLKSIEKKMKDLIKKKHKIEKYEITKEEALTKFANDDLKQAVMSRITDDTLSIYKQGDFEDLCRGPHVPALRFLHNFKLTRVAGAYLGGD
;
A
#
# COMPACT_ATOMS: atom_id res chain seq x y z
N MET A 1 14.48 10.15 -17.24
CA MET A 1 13.14 9.63 -16.92
C MET A 1 12.28 10.80 -16.47
N SER A 2 11.01 10.86 -16.88
CA SER A 2 10.07 11.92 -16.49
C SER A 2 9.98 12.04 -14.97
N GLU A 3 9.93 13.26 -14.42
CA GLU A 3 9.74 13.46 -12.98
C GLU A 3 8.35 13.00 -12.50
N ASN A 4 7.43 12.74 -13.44
CA ASN A 4 6.07 12.29 -13.20
C ASN A 4 5.89 10.79 -13.42
N LEU A 5 6.91 10.03 -13.81
CA LEU A 5 6.77 8.59 -14.02
C LEU A 5 6.43 7.87 -12.70
N ILE A 6 5.33 7.11 -12.68
CA ILE A 6 4.87 6.35 -11.51
C ILE A 6 4.73 4.85 -11.74
N GLY A 7 4.72 4.40 -13.00
CA GLY A 7 4.62 2.99 -13.34
C GLY A 7 4.70 2.77 -14.84
N TYR A 8 4.42 1.55 -15.26
CA TYR A 8 4.41 1.14 -16.66
C TYR A 8 3.27 0.15 -16.93
N ILE A 9 2.88 0.04 -18.19
CA ILE A 9 2.07 -1.07 -18.71
C ILE A 9 3.03 -1.98 -19.50
N ASP A 10 3.11 -3.24 -19.12
CA ASP A 10 3.92 -4.24 -19.81
C ASP A 10 3.31 -4.68 -21.16
N ASP A 11 4.00 -5.58 -21.86
CA ASP A 11 3.58 -6.10 -23.17
C ASP A 11 2.32 -6.99 -23.09
N GLN A 12 1.96 -7.46 -21.90
CA GLN A 12 0.76 -8.24 -21.62
C GLN A 12 -0.41 -7.36 -21.17
N GLY A 13 -0.20 -6.05 -20.99
CA GLY A 13 -1.21 -5.11 -20.54
C GLY A 13 -1.32 -4.98 -19.01
N ASN A 14 -0.42 -5.59 -18.24
CA ASN A 14 -0.41 -5.48 -16.78
C ASN A 14 0.27 -4.18 -16.34
N ILE A 15 -0.25 -3.58 -15.26
CA ILE A 15 0.37 -2.41 -14.63
C ILE A 15 1.48 -2.89 -13.68
N ILE A 16 2.71 -2.38 -13.90
CA ILE A 16 3.89 -2.69 -13.10
C ILE A 16 4.51 -1.42 -12.53
N ASP A 17 5.14 -1.54 -11.36
CA ASP A 17 5.85 -0.44 -10.72
C ASP A 17 7.19 -0.16 -11.43
N THR A 18 7.77 1.02 -11.19
CA THR A 18 9.02 1.45 -11.82
C THR A 18 10.23 0.61 -11.42
N GLN A 19 10.14 -0.20 -10.36
CA GLN A 19 11.24 -1.05 -9.85
C GLN A 19 11.19 -2.44 -10.50
N SER A 20 10.02 -2.86 -10.97
CA SER A 20 9.81 -4.13 -11.69
C SER A 20 10.06 -4.00 -13.19
N ALA A 21 9.93 -2.80 -13.75
CA ALA A 21 10.30 -2.53 -15.13
C ALA A 21 11.84 -2.61 -15.27
N GLY A 22 12.35 -3.79 -15.65
CA GLY A 22 13.77 -4.01 -15.92
C GLY A 22 14.30 -3.17 -17.09
N GLU A 23 15.63 -3.15 -17.27
CA GLU A 23 16.30 -2.24 -18.24
C GLU A 23 15.87 -2.40 -19.71
N ASN A 24 15.28 -3.55 -20.09
CA ASN A 24 14.85 -3.87 -21.46
C ASN A 24 13.33 -4.05 -21.62
N CYS A 25 12.53 -3.54 -20.68
CA CYS A 25 11.07 -3.67 -20.79
C CYS A 25 10.53 -2.78 -21.91
N THR A 26 9.87 -3.37 -22.90
CA THR A 26 9.10 -2.61 -23.91
C THR A 26 7.76 -2.24 -23.28
N ALA A 27 7.77 -1.20 -22.44
CA ALA A 27 6.64 -0.84 -21.60
C ALA A 27 6.12 0.56 -21.92
N THR A 28 4.81 0.76 -21.80
CA THR A 28 4.19 2.09 -21.95
C THR A 28 4.28 2.83 -20.60
N PRO A 29 4.90 4.02 -20.53
CA PRO A 29 5.01 4.75 -19.26
C PRO A 29 3.64 5.24 -18.77
N ILE A 30 3.42 5.13 -17.47
CA ILE A 30 2.29 5.75 -16.77
C ILE A 30 2.84 6.96 -16.01
N GLU A 31 2.39 8.14 -16.41
CA GLU A 31 2.72 9.38 -15.71
C GLU A 31 1.72 9.67 -14.59
N TYR A 32 2.12 10.51 -13.65
CA TYR A 32 1.30 11.02 -12.58
C TYR A 32 0.28 12.01 -13.17
N ASP A 33 -0.88 11.47 -13.54
CA ASP A 33 -2.02 12.20 -14.11
C ASP A 33 -3.35 11.66 -13.55
N ASN A 34 -4.46 11.95 -14.25
CA ASN A 34 -5.81 11.53 -13.88
C ASN A 34 -6.32 10.32 -14.71
N SER A 35 -5.43 9.59 -15.40
CA SER A 35 -5.81 8.36 -16.09
C SER A 35 -6.18 7.27 -15.09
N ASP A 36 -7.05 6.33 -15.48
CA ASP A 36 -7.49 5.24 -14.60
C ASP A 36 -6.31 4.41 -14.09
N ASN A 37 -5.34 4.11 -14.96
CA ASN A 37 -4.13 3.39 -14.60
C ASN A 37 -3.28 4.15 -13.57
N ALA A 38 -3.15 5.48 -13.70
CA ALA A 38 -2.44 6.28 -12.71
C ALA A 38 -3.17 6.32 -11.37
N LEU A 39 -4.50 6.51 -11.41
CA LEU A 39 -5.34 6.56 -10.21
C LEU A 39 -5.32 5.24 -9.45
N GLU A 40 -5.26 4.09 -10.14
CA GLU A 40 -5.11 2.78 -9.50
C GLU A 40 -3.84 2.72 -8.63
N ILE A 41 -2.67 3.05 -9.20
CA ILE A 41 -1.39 3.05 -8.48
C ILE A 41 -1.41 4.05 -7.31
N ILE A 42 -1.95 5.26 -7.54
CA ILE A 42 -2.03 6.32 -6.53
C ILE A 42 -2.93 5.92 -5.37
N ARG A 43 -4.13 5.39 -5.64
CA ARG A 43 -5.08 4.94 -4.61
C ARG A 43 -4.51 3.80 -3.79
N HIS A 44 -3.89 2.82 -4.44
CA HIS A 44 -3.27 1.69 -3.76
C HIS A 44 -2.14 2.15 -2.82
N SER A 45 -1.29 3.06 -3.31
CA SER A 45 -0.22 3.66 -2.50
C SER A 45 -0.75 4.52 -1.36
N THR A 46 -1.91 5.16 -1.54
CA THR A 46 -2.56 5.94 -0.49
C THR A 46 -3.11 5.05 0.62
N ALA A 47 -3.57 3.83 0.31
CA ALA A 47 -3.92 2.83 1.33
C ALA A 47 -2.71 2.47 2.22
N HIS A 48 -1.53 2.26 1.63
CA HIS A 48 -0.30 2.02 2.40
C HIS A 48 0.13 3.23 3.23
N LEU A 49 0.00 4.44 2.70
CA LEU A 49 0.22 5.67 3.46
C LEU A 49 -0.72 5.79 4.67
N MET A 50 -1.99 5.43 4.49
CA MET A 50 -2.96 5.39 5.58
C MET A 50 -2.57 4.35 6.63
N ALA A 51 -2.19 3.14 6.19
CA ALA A 51 -1.73 2.08 7.09
C ALA A 51 -0.51 2.53 7.91
N GLN A 52 0.51 3.10 7.28
CA GLN A 52 1.65 3.67 7.99
C GLN A 52 1.26 4.75 9.01
N ALA A 53 0.34 5.65 8.64
CA ALA A 53 -0.12 6.70 9.53
C ALA A 53 -0.83 6.12 10.77
N ILE A 54 -1.66 5.10 10.56
CA ILE A 54 -2.34 4.38 11.63
C ILE A 54 -1.32 3.64 12.50
N THR A 55 -0.32 2.93 11.94
CA THR A 55 0.74 2.27 12.73
C THR A 55 1.56 3.26 13.57
N GLU A 56 1.88 4.45 13.05
CA GLU A 56 2.60 5.46 13.84
C GLU A 56 1.73 6.11 14.94
N LEU A 57 0.39 6.05 14.84
CA LEU A 57 -0.55 6.57 15.86
C LEU A 57 -0.99 5.48 16.84
N TYR A 58 -1.12 4.25 16.37
CA TYR A 58 -1.65 3.07 17.05
C TYR A 58 -0.68 1.89 16.81
N PRO A 59 0.41 1.78 17.59
CA PRO A 59 1.52 0.87 17.30
C PRO A 59 1.17 -0.63 17.27
N ASN A 60 0.08 -1.03 17.92
CA ASN A 60 -0.39 -2.42 17.94
C ASN A 60 -1.34 -2.76 16.78
N SER A 61 -1.55 -1.83 15.85
CA SER A 61 -2.45 -2.07 14.70
C SER A 61 -1.91 -3.16 13.79
N GLN A 62 -2.80 -4.05 13.36
CA GLN A 62 -2.51 -5.16 12.45
C GLN A 62 -3.40 -5.05 11.22
N PHE A 63 -2.85 -5.35 10.04
CA PHE A 63 -3.49 -5.05 8.77
C PHE A 63 -3.81 -6.32 7.98
N PHE A 64 -5.03 -6.41 7.45
CA PHE A 64 -5.49 -7.56 6.67
C PHE A 64 -5.43 -7.30 5.16
N VAL A 65 -6.45 -6.63 4.59
CA VAL A 65 -6.54 -6.35 3.14
C VAL A 65 -6.86 -4.87 2.91
N GLY A 66 -6.20 -4.27 1.92
CA GLY A 66 -6.42 -2.87 1.56
C GLY A 66 -6.46 -2.62 0.04
N PRO A 67 -7.50 -3.12 -0.66
CA PRO A 67 -7.58 -2.99 -2.10
C PRO A 67 -8.04 -1.60 -2.54
N VAL A 68 -7.78 -1.31 -3.81
CA VAL A 68 -8.43 -0.21 -4.54
C VAL A 68 -9.86 -0.61 -4.87
N VAL A 69 -10.77 0.37 -4.87
CA VAL A 69 -12.15 0.26 -5.35
C VAL A 69 -12.43 1.40 -6.32
N ASP A 70 -13.53 1.32 -7.09
CA ASP A 70 -13.88 2.25 -8.18
C ASP A 70 -13.66 3.74 -7.83
N GLU A 71 -14.01 4.14 -6.60
CA GLU A 71 -13.96 5.54 -6.15
C GLU A 71 -12.91 5.81 -5.06
N GLY A 72 -11.98 4.87 -4.80
CA GLY A 72 -10.96 5.09 -3.78
C GLY A 72 -10.25 3.82 -3.32
N PHE A 73 -10.15 3.66 -2.00
CA PHE A 73 -9.49 2.54 -1.36
C PHE A 73 -10.09 2.36 0.05
N TYR A 74 -9.87 1.19 0.64
CA TYR A 74 -10.09 0.97 2.07
C TYR A 74 -8.94 0.13 2.61
N TYR A 75 -8.90 -0.03 3.93
CA TYR A 75 -8.00 -0.99 4.56
C TYR A 75 -8.71 -1.60 5.78
N ASP A 76 -8.83 -2.92 5.81
CA ASP A 76 -9.28 -3.66 6.98
C ASP A 76 -8.10 -3.85 7.94
N PHE A 77 -8.27 -3.40 9.18
CA PHE A 77 -7.26 -3.51 10.22
C PHE A 77 -7.90 -3.76 11.58
N ARG A 78 -7.09 -4.30 12.49
CA ARG A 78 -7.43 -4.51 13.89
C ARG A 78 -6.58 -3.60 14.76
N VAL A 79 -7.19 -3.02 15.78
CA VAL A 79 -6.57 -2.11 16.73
C VAL A 79 -7.24 -2.29 18.09
N ASP A 80 -6.48 -2.08 19.17
CA ASP A 80 -6.97 -2.24 20.54
C ASP A 80 -7.88 -1.06 20.95
N GLU A 81 -7.59 0.14 20.45
CA GLU A 81 -8.41 1.32 20.67
C GLU A 81 -9.57 1.42 19.68
N LYS A 82 -10.69 2.01 20.12
CA LYS A 82 -11.79 2.35 19.22
C LYS A 82 -11.38 3.55 18.36
N ILE A 83 -11.35 3.37 17.04
CA ILE A 83 -11.20 4.45 16.07
C ILE A 83 -12.58 4.86 15.54
N GLY A 84 -12.87 6.16 15.60
CA GLY A 84 -14.10 6.77 15.11
C GLY A 84 -13.88 7.75 13.95
N GLU A 85 -14.96 8.38 13.48
CA GLU A 85 -14.87 9.41 12.43
C GLU A 85 -14.11 10.65 12.90
N GLU A 86 -14.11 10.91 14.20
CA GLU A 86 -13.36 11.98 14.86
C GLU A 86 -11.83 11.84 14.68
N ASP A 87 -11.33 10.61 14.59
CA ASP A 87 -9.90 10.31 14.45
C ASP A 87 -9.39 10.47 13.02
N LEU A 88 -10.29 10.46 12.01
CA LEU A 88 -9.92 10.58 10.60
C LEU A 88 -9.10 11.84 10.33
N LYS A 89 -9.41 12.96 11.01
CA LYS A 89 -8.64 14.21 10.88
C LYS A 89 -7.21 14.06 11.39
N SER A 90 -7.02 13.32 12.47
CA SER A 90 -5.69 13.05 13.05
C SER A 90 -4.88 12.13 12.14
N ILE A 91 -5.51 11.08 11.60
CA ILE A 91 -4.89 10.16 10.64
C ILE A 91 -4.51 10.90 9.35
N GLU A 92 -5.42 11.70 8.76
CA GLU A 92 -5.12 12.50 7.57
C GLU A 92 -3.97 13.48 7.80
N LYS A 93 -3.93 14.14 8.96
CA LYS A 93 -2.83 15.03 9.32
C LYS A 93 -1.52 14.26 9.37
N LYS A 94 -1.52 13.07 9.98
CA LYS A 94 -0.34 12.19 10.05
C LYS A 94 0.11 11.74 8.67
N MET A 95 -0.80 11.34 7.78
CA MET A 95 -0.51 11.01 6.38
C MET A 95 0.16 12.19 5.67
N LYS A 96 -0.33 13.42 5.84
CA LYS A 96 0.28 14.64 5.29
C LYS A 96 1.67 14.92 5.85
N ASP A 97 1.88 14.65 7.13
CA ASP A 97 3.20 14.80 7.77
C ASP A 97 4.21 13.75 7.25
N LEU A 98 3.76 12.52 6.97
CA LEU A 98 4.59 11.48 6.36
C LEU A 98 5.03 11.84 4.94
N ILE A 99 4.16 12.44 4.14
CA ILE A 99 4.51 12.90 2.79
C ILE A 99 5.64 13.94 2.82
N LYS A 100 5.68 14.80 3.84
CA LYS A 100 6.76 15.80 4.00
C LYS A 100 8.12 15.15 4.24
N LYS A 101 8.17 13.91 4.78
CA LYS A 101 9.41 13.14 4.92
C LYS A 101 9.99 12.69 3.57
N LYS A 102 9.19 12.69 2.50
CA LYS A 102 9.59 12.37 1.11
C LYS A 102 10.31 11.03 0.98
N HIS A 103 9.94 10.03 1.79
CA HIS A 103 10.50 8.69 1.65
C HIS A 103 10.22 8.13 0.26
N LYS A 104 11.20 7.40 -0.26
CA LYS A 104 11.00 6.52 -1.41
C LYS A 104 10.18 5.31 -0.96
N ILE A 105 9.44 4.72 -1.89
CA ILE A 105 8.80 3.43 -1.69
C ILE A 105 9.68 2.39 -2.37
N GLU A 106 10.24 1.48 -1.58
CA GLU A 106 11.19 0.46 -2.05
C GLU A 106 10.49 -0.89 -2.11
N LYS A 107 10.61 -1.59 -3.24
CA LYS A 107 10.12 -2.94 -3.42
C LYS A 107 11.27 -3.92 -3.24
N TYR A 108 11.05 -4.97 -2.46
CA TYR A 108 11.96 -6.09 -2.39
C TYR A 108 11.18 -7.39 -2.25
N GLU A 109 11.83 -8.50 -2.57
CA GLU A 109 11.25 -9.83 -2.48
C GLU A 109 11.89 -10.60 -1.33
N ILE A 110 11.07 -11.39 -0.65
CA ILE A 110 11.49 -12.34 0.37
C ILE A 110 10.83 -13.69 0.11
N THR A 111 11.46 -14.75 0.58
CA THR A 111 10.84 -16.06 0.57
C THR A 111 9.63 -16.09 1.50
N LYS A 112 8.70 -16.99 1.22
CA LYS A 112 7.54 -17.23 2.09
C LYS A 112 7.94 -17.63 3.51
N GLU A 113 9.02 -18.39 3.67
CA GLU A 113 9.57 -18.78 4.98
C GLU A 113 10.08 -17.56 5.78
N GLU A 114 10.82 -16.66 5.13
CA GLU A 114 11.27 -15.40 5.74
C GLU A 114 10.09 -14.52 6.13
N ALA A 115 9.06 -14.44 5.29
CA ALA A 115 7.87 -13.67 5.59
C ALA A 115 7.08 -14.24 6.78
N LEU A 116 6.91 -15.57 6.84
CA LEU A 116 6.29 -16.26 7.97
C LEU A 116 7.02 -15.98 9.28
N THR A 117 8.35 -15.94 9.24
CA THR A 117 9.19 -15.60 10.40
C THR A 117 9.06 -14.11 10.77
N LYS A 118 9.13 -13.23 9.77
CA LYS A 118 9.07 -11.77 9.96
C LYS A 118 7.74 -11.31 10.56
N PHE A 119 6.63 -11.90 10.11
CA PHE A 119 5.28 -11.56 10.56
C PHE A 119 4.70 -12.60 11.53
N ALA A 120 5.55 -13.34 12.26
CA ALA A 120 5.11 -14.43 13.14
C ALA A 120 4.10 -13.98 14.22
N ASN A 121 4.17 -12.71 14.63
CA ASN A 121 3.28 -12.12 15.65
C ASN A 121 2.08 -11.37 15.07
N ASP A 122 1.86 -11.42 13.75
CA ASP A 122 0.74 -10.78 13.05
C ASP A 122 -0.13 -11.85 12.40
N ASP A 123 -1.12 -12.35 13.13
CA ASP A 123 -2.07 -13.37 12.68
C ASP A 123 -2.85 -12.95 11.42
N LEU A 124 -3.08 -11.65 11.20
CA LEU A 124 -3.73 -11.16 9.99
C LEU A 124 -2.82 -11.33 8.77
N LYS A 125 -1.54 -10.97 8.87
CA LYS A 125 -0.56 -11.22 7.80
C LYS A 125 -0.34 -12.71 7.58
N GLN A 126 -0.32 -13.52 8.63
CA GLN A 126 -0.29 -14.99 8.51
C GLN A 126 -1.50 -15.51 7.73
N ALA A 127 -2.70 -15.01 8.02
CA ALA A 127 -3.92 -15.38 7.30
C ALA A 127 -3.84 -14.98 5.82
N VAL A 128 -3.30 -13.79 5.50
CA VAL A 128 -3.06 -13.37 4.10
C VAL A 128 -2.06 -14.30 3.41
N MET A 129 -0.92 -14.58 4.03
CA MET A 129 0.12 -15.45 3.47
C MET A 129 -0.37 -16.89 3.23
N SER A 130 -1.31 -17.38 4.06
CA SER A 130 -1.91 -18.71 3.86
C SER A 130 -2.66 -18.83 2.54
N ARG A 131 -3.15 -17.72 1.97
CA ARG A 131 -3.90 -17.66 0.71
C ARG A 131 -3.00 -17.48 -0.51
N ILE A 132 -1.70 -17.27 -0.32
CA ILE A 132 -0.74 -17.04 -1.40
C ILE A 132 -0.03 -18.37 -1.69
N THR A 133 -0.10 -18.83 -2.94
CA THR A 133 0.55 -20.07 -3.37
C THR A 133 2.01 -19.89 -3.75
N ASP A 134 2.43 -18.66 -4.03
CA ASP A 134 3.79 -18.35 -4.50
C ASP A 134 4.81 -18.51 -3.36
N ASP A 135 6.00 -19.00 -3.70
CA ASP A 135 7.12 -19.19 -2.76
C ASP A 135 7.86 -17.89 -2.45
N THR A 136 7.65 -16.86 -3.27
CA THR A 136 8.23 -15.52 -3.13
C THR A 136 7.14 -14.49 -2.94
N LEU A 137 7.35 -13.58 -2.00
CA LEU A 137 6.43 -12.51 -1.64
C LEU A 137 7.12 -11.17 -1.82
N SER A 138 6.40 -10.21 -2.41
CA SER A 138 6.86 -8.83 -2.50
C SER A 138 6.45 -8.03 -1.26
N ILE A 139 7.37 -7.20 -0.81
CA ILE A 139 7.18 -6.24 0.27
C ILE A 139 7.44 -4.85 -0.28
N TYR A 140 6.59 -3.91 0.11
CA TYR A 140 6.81 -2.48 -0.13
C TYR A 140 7.15 -1.78 1.18
N LYS A 141 8.25 -1.05 1.18
CA LYS A 141 8.79 -0.32 2.33
C LYS A 141 8.73 1.19 2.11
N GLN A 142 8.27 1.94 3.11
CA GLN A 142 8.30 3.39 3.12
C GLN A 142 8.70 3.93 4.50
N GLY A 143 9.98 4.29 4.64
CA GLY A 143 10.56 4.58 5.95
C GLY A 143 10.63 3.29 6.79
N ASP A 144 10.05 3.32 7.99
CA ASP A 144 10.04 2.17 8.90
C ASP A 144 8.81 1.25 8.71
N PHE A 145 7.87 1.63 7.85
CA PHE A 145 6.69 0.82 7.54
C PHE A 145 6.97 -0.11 6.36
N GLU A 146 6.55 -1.37 6.50
CA GLU A 146 6.67 -2.42 5.49
C GLU A 146 5.34 -3.16 5.40
N ASP A 147 4.92 -3.47 4.17
CA ASP A 147 3.66 -4.18 3.93
C ASP A 147 3.80 -5.24 2.82
N LEU A 148 3.11 -6.36 3.00
CA LEU A 148 3.03 -7.43 2.02
C LEU A 148 2.02 -7.05 0.94
N CYS A 149 2.52 -6.84 -0.28
CA CYS A 149 1.70 -6.40 -1.39
C CYS A 149 2.37 -6.76 -2.71
N ARG A 150 1.58 -7.17 -3.71
CA ARG A 150 2.07 -7.37 -5.08
C ARG A 150 2.37 -6.03 -5.79
N GLY A 151 1.70 -4.97 -5.34
CA GLY A 151 1.69 -3.66 -5.96
C GLY A 151 0.80 -3.62 -7.21
N PRO A 152 1.05 -2.67 -8.14
CA PRO A 152 2.15 -1.69 -8.14
C PRO A 152 1.94 -0.54 -7.12
N HIS A 153 3.04 0.17 -6.80
CA HIS A 153 3.04 1.40 -6.00
C HIS A 153 3.82 2.52 -6.67
N VAL A 154 3.49 3.76 -6.31
CA VAL A 154 4.24 4.95 -6.73
C VAL A 154 5.68 4.89 -6.19
N PRO A 155 6.68 5.52 -6.84
CA PRO A 155 8.07 5.40 -6.40
C PRO A 155 8.42 6.20 -5.14
N ALA A 156 7.55 7.11 -4.68
CA ALA A 156 7.78 7.92 -3.49
C ALA A 156 6.50 8.53 -2.91
N LEU A 157 6.51 8.87 -1.61
CA LEU A 157 5.37 9.48 -0.93
C LEU A 157 4.94 10.83 -1.51
N ARG A 158 5.82 11.52 -2.25
CA ARG A 158 5.52 12.82 -2.89
C ARG A 158 4.42 12.74 -3.96
N PHE A 159 3.98 11.55 -4.38
CA PHE A 159 2.88 11.43 -5.34
C PHE A 159 1.50 11.39 -4.66
N LEU A 160 1.44 11.38 -3.32
CA LEU A 160 0.21 11.08 -2.57
C LEU A 160 -0.41 12.32 -1.91
N HIS A 161 -0.32 13.49 -2.55
CA HIS A 161 -0.72 14.76 -1.92
C HIS A 161 -2.24 14.96 -1.76
N ASN A 162 -3.04 14.29 -2.59
CA ASN A 162 -4.47 14.55 -2.71
C ASN A 162 -5.28 13.33 -2.30
N PHE A 163 -5.81 13.35 -1.08
CA PHE A 163 -6.68 12.31 -0.55
C PHE A 163 -7.62 12.88 0.50
N LYS A 164 -8.66 12.09 0.81
CA LYS A 164 -9.57 12.33 1.90
C LYS A 164 -10.08 11.01 2.45
N LEU A 165 -10.03 10.83 3.76
CA LEU A 165 -10.66 9.73 4.45
C LEU A 165 -12.13 10.07 4.67
N THR A 166 -13.03 9.13 4.35
CA THR A 166 -14.46 9.42 4.26
C THR A 166 -15.24 8.90 5.46
N ARG A 167 -14.98 7.68 5.90
CA ARG A 167 -15.71 7.01 6.98
C ARG A 167 -14.88 5.88 7.59
N VAL A 168 -15.27 5.45 8.78
CA VAL A 168 -14.83 4.21 9.42
C VAL A 168 -16.03 3.27 9.50
N ALA A 169 -15.83 2.00 9.15
CA ALA A 169 -16.86 0.96 9.24
C ALA A 169 -16.28 -0.27 9.92
N GLY A 170 -17.14 -1.05 10.60
CA GLY A 170 -16.75 -2.34 11.14
C GLY A 170 -16.79 -3.42 10.05
N ALA A 171 -15.77 -4.28 10.04
CA ALA A 171 -15.71 -5.47 9.19
C ALA A 171 -15.39 -6.70 10.06
N TYR A 172 -15.97 -7.85 9.72
CA TYR A 172 -15.67 -9.13 10.36
C TYR A 172 -14.72 -9.94 9.48
N LEU A 173 -13.72 -10.57 10.11
CA LEU A 173 -12.75 -11.43 9.44
C LEU A 173 -13.45 -12.64 8.82
N GLY A 174 -13.42 -12.73 7.49
CA GLY A 174 -14.05 -13.83 6.74
C GLY A 174 -15.48 -13.56 6.26
N GLY A 175 -16.09 -12.44 6.67
CA GLY A 175 -17.43 -12.05 6.20
C GLY A 175 -18.61 -12.76 6.85
N ASP A 176 -18.40 -13.45 7.98
CA ASP A 176 -19.45 -14.11 8.79
C ASP A 176 -19.92 -13.25 9.97
#